data_AF-A0A1E5JVL9-F1
#
_entry.id   AF-A0A1E5JVL9-F1
#
_cell.length_a   1.000
_cell.length_b   1.000
_cell.length_c   1.000
_cell.angle_alpha   90.00
_cell.angle_beta   90.00
_cell.angle_gamma   90.00
#
_symmetry.space_group_name_H-M   'P 1'
#
loop_
_entity.id
_entity.type
_entity.pdbx_description
1 polymer ?
#
loop_
_entity_poly.entity_id
_entity_poly.type
_entity_poly.pdbx_seq_one_letter_code
_entity_poly.pdbx_strand_id
1 'polypeptide(L)'
;MYRKLRLSLVNVFLLFYILTVIFTMILSFAALYLNHQLLQNQNILLTLGSIENARFKMSNARAQFLVRQQSILTAHEENDLSKLEPRLPIEATFIEGEEKLASVTNKVSAVLQALHNLKVTYQEFLKTDDRLLTLTQSFLKAKNELANQKRIIDQQIKDIHNKSENISGILTYQYKKTYVNSVAIFRRENFPKGFNLKELWKIWS
;
A
#
# COMPACT_ATOMS: atom_id res chain seq x y z
N MET A 1 -66.01 -38.62 -59.26
CA MET A 1 -66.96 -39.23 -58.31
C MET A 1 -66.76 -38.55 -56.95
N TYR A 2 -67.42 -37.42 -56.69
CA TYR A 2 -67.28 -36.66 -55.45
C TYR A 2 -68.37 -37.06 -54.46
N ARG A 3 -67.99 -37.73 -53.37
CA ARG A 3 -68.89 -38.12 -52.29
C ARG A 3 -69.22 -36.87 -51.45
N LYS A 4 -70.41 -36.29 -51.63
CA LYS A 4 -70.89 -35.18 -50.79
C LYS A 4 -71.09 -35.68 -49.35
N LEU A 5 -70.17 -35.36 -48.45
CA LEU A 5 -70.38 -35.53 -47.01
C LEU A 5 -71.49 -34.56 -46.57
N ARG A 6 -72.68 -35.10 -46.22
CA ARG A 6 -73.66 -34.35 -45.42
C ARG A 6 -73.20 -34.40 -43.97
N LEU A 7 -72.41 -33.42 -43.55
CA LEU A 7 -72.13 -33.22 -42.13
C LEU A 7 -73.36 -32.62 -41.45
N SER A 8 -73.84 -33.28 -40.39
CA SER A 8 -74.78 -32.69 -39.43
C SER A 8 -74.10 -31.50 -38.74
N LEU A 9 -74.83 -30.40 -38.54
CA LEU A 9 -74.33 -29.19 -37.85
C LEU A 9 -73.70 -29.54 -36.49
N VAL A 10 -74.27 -30.53 -35.80
CA VAL A 10 -73.79 -31.06 -34.51
C VAL A 10 -72.37 -31.63 -34.63
N ASN A 11 -72.06 -32.37 -35.70
CA ASN A 11 -70.73 -32.96 -35.90
C ASN A 11 -69.68 -31.89 -36.19
N VAL A 12 -70.05 -30.79 -36.86
CA VAL A 12 -69.15 -29.67 -37.10
C VAL A 12 -68.81 -28.97 -35.78
N PHE A 13 -69.82 -28.67 -34.95
CA PHE A 13 -69.60 -28.08 -33.62
C PHE A 13 -68.74 -28.95 -32.70
N LEU A 14 -68.99 -30.26 -32.70
CA LEU A 14 -68.26 -31.21 -31.87
C LEU A 14 -66.79 -31.34 -32.32
N LEU A 15 -66.53 -31.29 -33.64
CA LEU A 15 -65.18 -31.28 -34.21
C LEU A 15 -64.43 -29.99 -33.84
N PHE A 16 -65.09 -28.83 -33.94
CA PHE A 16 -64.51 -27.56 -33.50
C PHE A 16 -64.20 -27.57 -32.01
N TYR A 17 -65.12 -28.06 -31.16
CA TYR A 17 -64.91 -28.17 -29.71
C TYR A 17 -63.69 -29.04 -29.37
N ILE A 18 -63.57 -30.23 -29.99
CA ILE A 18 -62.40 -31.10 -29.81
C ILE A 18 -61.13 -30.36 -30.25
N LEU A 19 -61.16 -29.64 -31.38
CA LEU A 19 -60.02 -28.87 -31.88
C LEU A 19 -59.60 -27.79 -30.88
N THR A 20 -60.54 -27.05 -30.29
CA THR A 20 -60.23 -26.02 -29.27
C THR A 20 -59.65 -26.63 -28.00
N VAL A 21 -60.17 -27.77 -27.55
CA VAL A 21 -59.64 -28.49 -26.37
C VAL A 21 -58.20 -28.95 -26.63
N ILE A 22 -57.93 -29.55 -27.80
CA ILE A 22 -56.57 -29.96 -28.17
C ILE A 22 -55.65 -28.74 -28.27
N PHE A 23 -56.10 -27.65 -28.90
CA PHE A 23 -55.30 -26.44 -29.08
C PHE A 23 -54.96 -25.77 -27.73
N THR A 24 -55.94 -25.65 -26.83
CA THR A 24 -55.72 -25.10 -25.48
C THR A 24 -54.81 -26.00 -24.63
N MET A 25 -54.90 -27.32 -24.79
CA MET A 25 -53.99 -28.27 -24.13
C MET A 25 -52.55 -28.11 -24.64
N ILE A 26 -52.35 -28.00 -25.96
CA ILE A 26 -51.03 -27.75 -26.56
C ILE A 26 -50.46 -26.42 -26.08
N LEU A 27 -51.25 -25.34 -26.08
CA LEU A 27 -50.81 -24.04 -25.55
C LEU A 27 -50.44 -24.10 -24.08
N SER A 28 -51.21 -24.84 -23.26
CA SER A 28 -50.91 -25.01 -21.83
C SER A 28 -49.60 -25.77 -21.61
N PHE A 29 -49.36 -26.84 -22.36
CA PHE A 29 -48.08 -27.56 -22.32
C PHE A 29 -46.91 -26.69 -22.78
N ALA A 30 -47.07 -25.92 -23.86
CA ALA A 30 -46.05 -25.00 -24.34
C ALA A 30 -45.75 -23.91 -23.30
N ALA A 31 -46.78 -23.36 -22.65
CA ALA A 31 -46.62 -22.36 -21.59
C ALA A 31 -45.87 -22.94 -20.37
N LEU A 32 -46.21 -24.15 -19.94
CA LEU A 32 -45.50 -24.83 -18.84
C LEU A 32 -44.04 -25.11 -19.20
N TYR A 33 -43.77 -25.58 -20.42
CA TYR A 33 -42.41 -25.85 -20.89
C TYR A 33 -41.56 -24.58 -20.96
N LEU A 34 -42.09 -23.50 -21.55
CA LEU A 34 -41.42 -22.20 -21.64
C LEU A 34 -41.18 -21.60 -20.26
N ASN A 35 -42.14 -21.71 -19.34
CA ASN A 35 -42.00 -21.23 -17.97
C ASN A 35 -40.91 -22.01 -17.23
N HIS A 36 -40.84 -23.33 -17.42
CA HIS A 36 -39.77 -24.16 -16.85
C HIS A 36 -38.39 -23.74 -17.37
N GLN A 37 -38.24 -23.54 -18.69
CA GLN A 37 -36.98 -23.03 -19.25
C GLN A 37 -36.63 -21.62 -18.74
N LEU A 38 -37.61 -20.72 -18.63
CA LEU A 38 -37.39 -19.38 -18.10
C LEU A 38 -36.86 -19.42 -16.67
N LEU A 39 -37.46 -20.25 -15.80
CA LEU A 39 -37.04 -20.44 -14.42
C LEU A 39 -35.61 -21.02 -14.33
N GLN A 40 -35.28 -22.00 -15.18
CA GLN A 40 -33.93 -22.55 -15.25
C GLN A 40 -32.90 -21.48 -15.67
N ASN A 41 -33.20 -20.70 -16.71
CA ASN A 41 -32.32 -19.65 -17.21
C ASN A 41 -32.14 -18.52 -16.18
N GLN A 42 -33.21 -18.10 -15.50
CA GLN A 42 -33.12 -17.12 -14.41
C GLN A 42 -32.23 -17.63 -13.27
N ASN A 43 -32.37 -18.90 -12.88
CA ASN A 43 -31.56 -19.48 -11.81
C ASN A 43 -30.06 -19.50 -12.18
N ILE A 44 -29.73 -19.82 -13.43
CA ILE A 44 -28.34 -19.77 -13.95
C ILE A 44 -27.79 -18.34 -13.90
N LEU A 45 -28.56 -17.36 -14.40
CA LEU A 45 -28.15 -15.95 -14.42
C LEU A 45 -27.94 -15.37 -13.01
N LEU A 46 -28.84 -15.67 -12.06
CA LEU A 46 -28.72 -15.24 -10.67
C LEU A 46 -27.48 -15.86 -9.98
N THR A 47 -27.18 -17.11 -10.29
CA THR A 47 -25.99 -17.83 -9.81
C THR A 47 -24.72 -17.18 -10.35
N LEU A 48 -24.65 -16.94 -11.67
CA LEU A 48 -23.50 -16.30 -12.32
C LEU A 48 -23.29 -14.88 -11.80
N GLY A 49 -24.35 -14.07 -11.68
CA GLY A 49 -24.26 -12.72 -11.14
C GLY A 49 -23.80 -12.70 -9.67
N SER A 50 -24.19 -13.69 -8.88
CA SER A 50 -23.74 -13.82 -7.48
C SER A 50 -22.26 -14.17 -7.39
N ILE A 51 -21.78 -15.08 -8.25
CA ILE A 51 -20.36 -15.44 -8.36
C ILE A 51 -19.53 -14.24 -8.80
N GLU A 52 -19.99 -13.52 -9.82
CA GLU A 52 -19.28 -12.36 -10.36
C GLU A 52 -19.20 -11.22 -9.33
N ASN A 53 -20.32 -10.91 -8.65
CA ASN A 53 -20.33 -9.93 -7.58
C ASN A 53 -19.40 -10.32 -6.42
N ALA A 54 -19.38 -11.60 -6.02
CA ALA A 54 -18.44 -12.10 -5.02
C ALA A 54 -16.97 -11.93 -5.46
N ARG A 55 -16.67 -12.25 -6.72
CA ARG A 55 -15.35 -12.03 -7.33
C ARG A 55 -14.96 -10.55 -7.29
N PHE A 56 -15.87 -9.65 -7.64
CA PHE A 56 -15.63 -8.22 -7.60
C PHE A 56 -15.34 -7.71 -6.20
N LYS A 57 -16.08 -8.16 -5.16
CA LYS A 57 -15.79 -7.80 -3.77
C LYS A 57 -14.38 -8.19 -3.35
N MET A 58 -13.99 -9.45 -3.59
CA MET A 58 -12.64 -9.93 -3.28
C MET A 58 -11.56 -9.18 -4.08
N SER A 59 -11.80 -8.90 -5.36
CA SER A 59 -10.86 -8.15 -6.20
C SER A 59 -10.69 -6.70 -5.75
N ASN A 60 -11.77 -6.04 -5.34
CA ASN A 60 -11.73 -4.67 -4.81
C ASN A 60 -10.99 -4.62 -3.47
N ALA A 61 -11.27 -5.57 -2.56
CA ALA A 61 -10.55 -5.67 -1.30
C ALA A 61 -9.04 -5.88 -1.53
N ARG A 62 -8.66 -6.75 -2.48
CA ARG A 62 -7.24 -6.90 -2.88
C ARG A 62 -6.64 -5.59 -3.38
N ALA A 63 -7.36 -4.85 -4.23
CA ALA A 63 -6.87 -3.56 -4.74
C ALA A 63 -6.66 -2.53 -3.61
N GLN A 64 -7.58 -2.46 -2.64
CA GLN A 64 -7.44 -1.61 -1.46
C GLN A 64 -6.21 -2.01 -0.63
N PHE A 65 -5.96 -3.31 -0.42
CA PHE A 65 -4.73 -3.74 0.23
C PHE A 65 -3.47 -3.33 -0.54
N LEU A 66 -3.45 -3.39 -1.87
CA LEU A 66 -2.31 -2.91 -2.65
C LEU A 66 -2.07 -1.41 -2.48
N VAL A 67 -3.13 -0.60 -2.43
CA VAL A 67 -3.04 0.84 -2.14
C VAL A 67 -2.49 1.08 -0.73
N ARG A 68 -2.95 0.31 0.25
CA ARG A 68 -2.44 0.33 1.63
C ARG A 68 -0.96 -0.03 1.67
N GLN A 69 -0.53 -1.11 1.02
CA GLN A 69 0.87 -1.54 0.94
C GLN A 69 1.76 -0.49 0.26
N GLN A 70 1.27 0.14 -0.81
CA GLN A 70 1.96 1.25 -1.46
C GLN A 70 2.13 2.43 -0.50
N SER A 71 1.11 2.74 0.29
CA SER A 71 1.16 3.82 1.28
C SER A 71 2.17 3.50 2.40
N ILE A 72 2.27 2.24 2.82
CA ILE A 72 3.32 1.78 3.74
C ILE A 72 4.71 1.99 3.13
N LEU A 73 4.92 1.55 1.89
CA LEU A 73 6.23 1.63 1.22
C LEU A 73 6.70 3.06 0.94
N THR A 74 5.77 3.99 0.77
CA THR A 74 6.05 5.39 0.43
C THR A 74 6.00 6.33 1.63
N ALA A 75 5.83 5.82 2.84
CA ALA A 75 5.89 6.61 4.07
C ALA A 75 7.29 7.22 4.28
N HIS A 76 7.34 8.51 4.58
CA HIS A 76 8.60 9.23 4.77
C HIS A 76 8.97 9.42 6.25
N GLU A 77 7.94 9.46 7.09
CA GLU A 77 8.00 9.61 8.54
C GLU A 77 7.00 8.68 9.24
N GLU A 78 7.21 8.40 10.54
CA GLU A 78 6.33 7.50 11.30
C GLU A 78 4.88 8.00 11.33
N ASN A 79 4.66 9.31 11.30
CA ASN A 79 3.33 9.90 11.27
C ASN A 79 2.54 9.56 9.99
N ASP A 80 3.21 9.29 8.86
CA ASP A 80 2.51 8.89 7.64
C ASP A 80 1.82 7.54 7.82
N LEU A 81 2.42 6.64 8.62
CA LEU A 81 1.85 5.33 8.90
C LEU A 81 0.59 5.40 9.77
N SER A 82 0.37 6.50 10.49
CA SER A 82 -0.86 6.72 11.27
C SER A 82 -2.09 7.01 10.40
N LYS A 83 -1.86 7.43 9.14
CA LYS A 83 -2.91 7.80 8.17
C LYS A 83 -3.34 6.63 7.29
N LEU A 84 -2.77 5.44 7.50
CA LEU A 84 -3.06 4.30 6.66
C LEU A 84 -4.53 3.89 6.78
N GLU A 85 -5.09 3.43 5.67
CA GLU A 85 -6.44 2.87 5.65
C GLU A 85 -6.55 1.71 6.66
N PRO A 86 -7.60 1.68 7.49
CA PRO A 86 -7.82 0.59 8.43
C PRO A 86 -7.94 -0.75 7.70
N ARG A 87 -7.30 -1.78 8.26
CA ARG A 87 -7.24 -3.11 7.66
C ARG A 87 -8.57 -3.87 7.75
N LEU A 88 -9.27 -3.76 8.88
CA LEU A 88 -10.48 -4.55 9.17
C LEU A 88 -11.62 -4.40 8.13
N PRO A 89 -11.98 -3.18 7.65
CA PRO A 89 -13.03 -3.04 6.64
C PRO A 89 -12.69 -3.71 5.30
N ILE A 90 -11.41 -3.69 4.91
CA ILE A 90 -10.92 -4.32 3.69
C ILE A 90 -11.05 -5.85 3.82
N GLU A 91 -10.65 -6.40 4.97
CA GLU A 91 -10.81 -7.84 5.24
C GLU A 91 -12.26 -8.28 5.25
N ALA A 92 -13.14 -7.51 5.89
CA ALA A 92 -14.57 -7.82 5.93
C ALA A 92 -15.15 -7.90 4.52
N THR A 93 -14.75 -7.00 3.62
CA THR A 93 -15.18 -7.01 2.21
C THR A 93 -14.71 -8.27 1.48
N PHE A 94 -13.47 -8.72 1.74
CA PHE A 94 -12.95 -9.96 1.16
C PHE A 94 -13.70 -11.18 1.69
N ILE A 95 -13.87 -11.28 3.02
CA ILE A 95 -14.56 -12.39 3.69
C ILE A 95 -16.01 -12.49 3.21
N GLU A 96 -16.72 -11.37 3.10
CA GLU A 96 -18.09 -11.35 2.59
C GLU A 96 -18.16 -11.90 1.15
N GLY A 97 -17.18 -11.55 0.31
CA GLY A 97 -17.05 -12.11 -1.04
C GLY A 97 -16.78 -13.61 -1.03
N GLU A 98 -15.86 -14.07 -0.17
CA GLU A 98 -15.54 -15.50 0.01
C GLU A 98 -16.76 -16.31 0.45
N GLU A 99 -17.47 -15.85 1.49
CA GLU A 99 -18.66 -16.51 2.04
C GLU A 99 -19.77 -16.59 1.00
N LYS A 100 -20.01 -15.49 0.25
CA LYS A 100 -21.00 -15.47 -0.82
C LYS A 100 -20.63 -16.46 -1.92
N LEU A 101 -19.36 -16.51 -2.33
CA LEU A 101 -18.91 -17.47 -3.33
C LEU A 101 -19.09 -18.92 -2.84
N ALA A 102 -18.67 -19.22 -1.61
CA ALA A 102 -18.81 -20.53 -0.98
C ALA A 102 -20.28 -20.99 -0.91
N SER A 103 -21.20 -20.07 -0.58
CA SER A 103 -22.64 -20.38 -0.50
C SER A 103 -23.24 -20.81 -1.84
N VAL A 104 -22.78 -20.21 -2.94
CA VAL A 104 -23.30 -20.45 -4.29
C VAL A 104 -22.65 -21.68 -4.95
N THR A 105 -21.42 -22.01 -4.57
CA THR A 105 -20.63 -23.09 -5.19
C THR A 105 -20.47 -24.33 -4.30
N ASN A 106 -21.24 -24.44 -3.22
CA ASN A 106 -21.12 -25.50 -2.21
C ASN A 106 -21.28 -26.94 -2.74
N LYS A 107 -21.86 -27.12 -3.93
CA LYS A 107 -22.06 -28.43 -4.57
C LYS A 107 -20.94 -28.83 -5.53
N VAL A 108 -19.96 -27.96 -5.77
CA VAL A 108 -18.87 -28.20 -6.75
C VAL A 108 -17.55 -28.40 -6.00
N SER A 109 -17.12 -29.66 -5.86
CA SER A 109 -15.94 -30.04 -5.07
C SER A 109 -14.66 -29.32 -5.51
N ALA A 110 -14.44 -29.18 -6.82
CA ALA A 110 -13.29 -28.47 -7.37
C ALA A 110 -13.25 -26.98 -6.93
N VAL A 111 -14.40 -26.34 -6.81
CA VAL A 111 -14.48 -24.93 -6.37
C VAL A 111 -14.24 -24.81 -4.87
N LEU A 112 -14.71 -25.77 -4.07
CA LEU A 112 -14.42 -25.80 -2.63
C LEU A 112 -12.92 -25.94 -2.35
N GLN A 113 -12.21 -26.78 -3.12
CA GLN A 113 -10.76 -26.89 -3.01
C GLN A 113 -10.04 -25.59 -3.42
N ALA A 114 -10.50 -24.95 -4.50
CA ALA A 114 -9.96 -23.66 -4.92
C ALA A 114 -10.20 -22.55 -3.89
N LEU A 115 -11.37 -22.51 -3.25
CA LEU A 115 -11.70 -21.59 -2.16
C LEU A 115 -10.81 -21.80 -0.94
N HIS A 116 -10.57 -23.06 -0.55
CA HIS A 116 -9.64 -23.38 0.53
C HIS A 116 -8.24 -22.85 0.23
N ASN A 117 -7.72 -23.08 -0.98
CA ASN A 117 -6.41 -22.59 -1.39
C ASN A 117 -6.37 -21.05 -1.40
N LEU A 118 -7.44 -20.41 -1.91
CA LEU A 118 -7.57 -18.96 -1.89
C LEU A 118 -7.50 -18.41 -0.46
N LYS A 119 -8.17 -19.05 0.50
CA LYS A 119 -8.13 -18.66 1.92
C LYS A 119 -6.73 -18.76 2.49
N VAL A 120 -5.99 -19.84 2.20
CA VAL A 120 -4.60 -20.00 2.64
C VAL A 120 -3.71 -18.90 2.06
N THR A 121 -3.77 -18.68 0.75
CA THR A 121 -2.99 -17.63 0.07
C THR A 121 -3.36 -16.23 0.59
N TYR A 122 -4.64 -15.99 0.86
CA TYR A 122 -5.09 -14.72 1.44
C TYR A 122 -4.52 -14.50 2.85
N GLN A 123 -4.48 -15.52 3.69
CA GLN A 123 -3.85 -15.43 5.01
C GLN A 123 -2.33 -15.15 4.91
N GLU A 124 -1.63 -15.73 3.95
CA GLU A 124 -0.23 -15.42 3.68
C GLU A 124 -0.03 -13.97 3.19
N PHE A 125 -0.92 -13.50 2.33
CA PHE A 125 -0.96 -12.13 1.86
C PHE A 125 -1.15 -11.13 3.02
N LEU A 126 -2.07 -11.41 3.94
CA LEU A 126 -2.28 -10.60 5.15
C LEU A 126 -1.04 -10.56 6.05
N LYS A 127 -0.36 -11.68 6.25
CA LYS A 127 0.91 -11.73 7.00
C LYS A 127 2.00 -10.89 6.35
N THR A 128 1.99 -10.81 5.02
CA THR A 128 2.95 -9.98 4.28
C THR A 128 2.67 -8.50 4.47
N ASP A 129 1.41 -8.07 4.51
CA ASP A 129 1.02 -6.68 4.86
C ASP A 129 1.54 -6.29 6.26
N ASP A 130 1.35 -7.16 7.26
CA ASP A 130 1.82 -6.92 8.62
C ASP A 130 3.34 -6.82 8.71
N ARG A 131 4.04 -7.74 8.02
CA ARG A 131 5.49 -7.74 7.97
C ARG A 131 6.01 -6.48 7.30
N LEU A 132 5.37 -6.05 6.22
CA LEU A 132 5.72 -4.82 5.51
C LEU A 132 5.59 -3.60 6.43
N LEU A 133 4.47 -3.47 7.14
CA LEU A 133 4.26 -2.38 8.10
C LEU A 133 5.35 -2.37 9.18
N THR A 134 5.63 -3.52 9.78
CA THR A 134 6.62 -3.66 10.86
C THR A 134 8.03 -3.29 10.39
N LEU A 135 8.41 -3.75 9.19
CA LEU A 135 9.71 -3.43 8.59
C LEU A 135 9.84 -1.94 8.30
N THR A 136 8.81 -1.32 7.70
CA THR A 136 8.84 0.12 7.43
C THR A 136 8.91 0.94 8.71
N GLN A 137 8.15 0.59 9.75
CA GLN A 137 8.24 1.26 11.06
C GLN A 137 9.66 1.21 11.62
N SER A 138 10.28 0.03 11.59
CA SER A 138 11.65 -0.18 12.07
C SER A 138 12.66 0.64 11.24
N PHE A 139 12.49 0.67 9.92
CA PHE A 139 13.33 1.45 9.02
C PHE A 139 13.22 2.95 9.29
N LEU A 140 12.00 3.48 9.44
CA LEU A 140 11.77 4.90 9.71
C LEU A 140 12.36 5.33 11.06
N LYS A 141 12.23 4.50 12.08
CA LYS A 141 12.86 4.73 13.38
C LYS A 141 14.38 4.79 13.28
N ALA A 142 15.00 3.81 12.61
CA ALA A 142 16.44 3.79 12.39
C ALA A 142 16.93 5.01 11.59
N LYS A 143 16.17 5.45 10.58
CA LYS A 143 16.45 6.67 9.81
C LYS A 143 16.46 7.91 10.70
N ASN A 144 15.49 8.04 11.60
CA ASN A 144 15.42 9.16 12.55
C ASN A 144 16.58 9.16 13.55
N GLU A 145 16.92 7.98 14.08
CA GLU A 145 18.07 7.82 14.98
C GLU A 145 19.38 8.21 14.29
N LEU A 146 19.58 7.78 13.03
CA LEU A 146 20.75 8.14 12.23
C LEU A 146 20.84 9.65 11.98
N ALA A 147 19.71 10.30 11.67
CA ALA A 147 19.66 11.75 11.49
C ALA A 147 20.05 12.49 12.79
N ASN A 148 19.61 12.01 13.95
CA ASN A 148 19.98 12.60 15.23
C ASN A 148 21.48 12.38 15.55
N GLN A 149 22.02 11.19 15.27
CA GLN A 149 23.46 10.92 15.42
C GLN A 149 24.30 11.83 14.54
N LYS A 150 23.92 12.03 13.28
CA LYS A 150 24.60 12.97 12.37
C LYS A 150 24.65 14.38 12.98
N ARG A 151 23.53 14.88 13.50
CA ARG A 151 23.46 16.20 14.15
C ARG A 151 24.40 16.31 15.36
N ILE A 152 24.52 15.24 16.16
CA ILE A 152 25.44 15.20 17.30
C ILE A 152 26.90 15.25 16.81
N ILE A 153 27.25 14.49 15.77
CA ILE A 153 28.59 14.50 15.17
C ILE A 153 28.92 15.90 14.62
N ASP A 154 28.00 16.52 13.89
CA ASP A 154 28.20 17.87 13.34
C ASP A 154 28.46 18.90 14.46
N GLN A 155 27.74 18.80 15.58
CA GLN A 155 27.99 19.63 16.76
C GLN A 155 29.36 19.36 17.38
N GLN A 156 29.77 18.10 17.50
CA GLN A 156 31.09 17.74 18.01
C GLN A 156 32.23 18.24 17.12
N ILE A 157 32.07 18.16 15.79
CA ILE A 157 33.04 18.71 14.83
C ILE A 157 33.20 20.22 15.05
N LYS A 158 32.08 20.94 15.21
CA LYS A 158 32.10 22.37 15.50
C LYS A 158 32.80 22.68 16.82
N ASP A 159 32.54 21.91 17.87
CA ASP A 159 33.18 22.08 19.17
C ASP A 159 34.69 21.79 19.11
N ILE A 160 35.10 20.76 18.37
CA ILE A 160 36.51 20.44 18.13
C ILE A 160 37.20 21.58 17.38
N HIS A 161 36.55 22.11 16.34
CA HIS A 161 37.07 23.23 15.56
C HIS A 161 37.29 24.46 16.45
N ASN A 162 36.28 24.87 17.23
CA ASN A 162 36.38 26.00 18.15
C ASN A 162 37.49 25.81 19.20
N LYS A 163 37.63 24.59 19.75
CA LYS A 163 38.72 24.27 20.68
C LYS A 163 40.08 24.34 20.01
N SER A 164 40.21 23.86 18.78
CA SER A 164 41.44 23.93 17.99
C SER A 164 41.84 25.38 17.71
N GLU A 165 40.89 26.23 17.31
CA GLU A 165 41.12 27.67 17.12
C GLU A 165 41.57 28.35 18.42
N ASN A 166 40.92 28.04 19.54
CA ASN A 166 41.31 28.59 20.84
C ASN A 166 42.73 28.18 21.24
N ILE A 167 43.10 26.90 21.06
CA ILE A 167 44.48 26.42 21.30
C ILE A 167 45.47 27.19 20.43
N SER A 168 45.17 27.34 19.14
CA SER A 168 46.01 28.11 18.20
C SER A 168 46.17 29.56 18.64
N GLY A 169 45.09 30.20 19.09
CA GLY A 169 45.11 31.56 19.66
C GLY A 169 46.00 31.66 20.90
N ILE A 170 45.87 30.71 21.83
CA ILE A 170 46.70 30.63 23.04
C ILE A 170 48.18 30.45 22.68
N LEU A 171 48.52 29.50 21.79
CA LEU A 171 49.89 29.26 21.35
C LEU A 171 50.50 30.50 20.68
N THR A 172 49.74 31.15 19.79
CA THR A 172 50.18 32.39 19.11
C THR A 172 50.45 33.51 20.10
N TYR A 173 49.55 33.69 21.08
CA TYR A 173 49.73 34.67 22.15
C TYR A 173 50.98 34.38 22.99
N GLN A 174 51.19 33.13 23.41
CA GLN A 174 52.36 32.74 24.21
C GLN A 174 53.67 32.90 23.43
N TYR A 175 53.67 32.53 22.14
CA TYR A 175 54.81 32.74 21.26
C TYR A 175 55.16 34.22 21.15
N LYS A 176 54.19 35.07 20.85
CA LYS A 176 54.37 36.53 20.73
C LYS A 176 54.88 37.13 22.04
N LYS A 177 54.31 36.73 23.17
CA LYS A 177 54.72 37.18 24.51
C LYS A 177 56.18 36.78 24.80
N THR A 178 56.53 35.52 24.53
CA THR A 178 57.89 35.00 24.73
C THR A 178 58.88 35.73 23.86
N TYR A 179 58.59 35.91 22.57
CA TYR A 179 59.45 36.66 21.65
C TYR A 179 59.70 38.09 22.14
N VAL A 180 58.64 38.83 22.51
CA VAL A 180 58.77 40.20 23.03
C VAL A 180 59.62 40.25 24.29
N ASN A 181 59.43 39.31 25.22
CA ASN A 181 60.24 39.22 26.43
C ASN A 181 61.71 38.94 26.11
N SER A 182 62.00 37.99 25.24
CA SER A 182 63.37 37.66 24.83
C SER A 182 64.07 38.85 24.16
N VAL A 183 63.36 39.58 23.28
CA VAL A 183 63.88 40.81 22.66
C VAL A 183 64.13 41.91 23.70
N ALA A 184 63.25 42.05 24.70
CA ALA A 184 63.41 43.03 25.76
C ALA A 184 64.62 42.71 26.67
N ILE A 185 64.85 41.43 26.98
CA ILE A 185 66.03 40.97 27.73
C ILE A 185 67.31 41.22 26.93
N PHE A 186 67.35 40.77 25.67
CA PHE A 186 68.50 40.98 24.78
C PHE A 186 68.84 42.47 24.63
N ARG A 187 67.83 43.34 24.49
CA ARG A 187 68.03 44.79 24.42
C ARG A 187 68.64 45.36 25.70
N ARG A 188 68.20 44.87 26.86
CA ARG A 188 68.69 45.31 28.18
C ARG A 188 70.13 44.87 28.45
N GLU A 189 70.49 43.69 27.99
CA GLU A 189 71.81 43.09 28.24
C GLU A 189 72.88 43.54 27.25
N ASN A 190 72.51 43.80 25.98
CA ASN A 190 73.49 44.06 24.91
C ASN A 190 73.53 45.51 24.41
N PHE A 191 72.64 46.40 24.85
CA PHE A 191 72.64 47.80 24.41
C PHE A 191 72.54 48.79 25.58
N PRO A 192 73.41 49.82 25.64
CA PRO A 192 73.37 50.84 26.68
C PRO A 192 72.08 51.67 26.60
N LYS A 193 71.65 52.22 27.74
CA LYS A 193 70.45 53.08 27.82
C LYS A 193 70.61 54.27 26.86
N GLY A 194 69.78 54.31 25.81
CA GLY A 194 69.80 55.35 24.78
C GLY A 194 70.02 54.86 23.33
N PHE A 195 70.30 53.57 23.12
CA PHE A 195 70.58 53.02 21.78
C PHE A 195 69.31 52.90 20.90
N ASN A 196 69.33 53.48 19.69
CA ASN A 196 68.18 53.53 18.76
C ASN A 196 68.25 52.41 17.71
N LEU A 197 67.35 51.42 17.82
CA LEU A 197 67.27 50.26 16.92
C LEU A 197 66.94 50.60 15.45
N LYS A 198 66.40 51.80 15.15
CA LYS A 198 66.15 52.21 13.76
C LYS A 198 67.44 52.39 12.95
N GLU A 199 68.58 52.62 13.59
CA GLU A 199 69.86 52.76 12.89
C GLU A 199 70.49 51.42 12.50
N LEU A 200 70.31 50.36 13.29
CA LEU A 200 70.81 49.02 12.94
C LEU A 200 70.08 48.41 11.75
N TRP A 201 68.78 48.66 11.61
CA TRP A 201 67.99 48.18 10.45
C TRP A 201 68.37 48.88 9.13
N LYS A 202 68.96 50.09 9.18
CA LYS A 202 69.52 50.78 8.00
C LYS A 202 70.88 50.26 7.55
N ILE A 203 71.59 49.53 8.43
CA ILE A 203 72.92 48.96 8.12
C ILE A 203 72.79 47.59 7.43
N TRP A 204 71.62 46.96 7.53
CA TRP A 204 71.32 45.65 6.95
C TRP A 204 70.29 45.68 5.80
N SER A 205 69.97 46.88 5.29
CA SER A 205 69.22 47.12 4.05
C SER A 205 70.15 47.70 2.98
#